data_AF-A0A9D9K6T2-F1
#
_entry.id   AF-A0A9D9K6T2-F1
#
_cell.length_a   1.000
_cell.length_b   1.000
_cell.length_c   1.000
_cell.angle_alpha   90.00
_cell.angle_beta   90.00
_cell.angle_gamma   90.00
#
_symmetry.space_group_name_H-M   'P 1'
#
loop_
_entity.id
_entity.type
_entity.pdbx_description
1 polymer ?
#
loop_
_entity_poly.entity_id
_entity_poly.type
_entity_poly.pdbx_seq_one_letter_code
_entity_poly.pdbx_strand_id
1 'polypeptide(L)'
;MENRPANSEAEENPSPSRTEAILDRLQLHPVQLKNILPRWKRTHYRAVLNWLTHYQPKPNGSNLDRVRNYLEAFRHLCEIEDWERARVVLFLRLDTPTGDELHKQLEVWGYYREQIELYESILGKGDLELDLTCLKGLGTAYSYLGDYQQAIACHQKHLQIARILGNRQSESIALGNLGLEYYYIGEYQRAIEYHERTLQLSREIGDRLGEGQALGNLGLAYHAMGDYQRAIAQHEKDLAIAREMNDRLGEGQALGNLGYAYYALHDYDRALNCERQYLEISREISFREGEGIALSNMGETYIRLDRYGDALAALQEALDIAREIGDRHGEAEGLKNLSELYQHLEEPQVALNYCQQALAIARGLGVPLAQECETLLKQLLK
;
A
#
# COMPACT_ATOMS: atom_id res chain seq x y z
N MET A 1 -38.17 22.72 -60.59
CA MET A 1 -37.47 23.60 -59.64
C MET A 1 -37.69 23.02 -58.25
N GLU A 2 -36.87 22.04 -57.90
CA GLU A 2 -36.91 21.38 -56.59
C GLU A 2 -35.82 21.97 -55.71
N ASN A 3 -36.23 22.56 -54.59
CA ASN A 3 -35.37 23.13 -53.57
C ASN A 3 -34.69 22.00 -52.76
N ARG A 4 -33.37 21.91 -52.83
CA ARG A 4 -32.55 21.18 -51.83
C ARG A 4 -32.28 22.11 -50.63
N PRO A 5 -32.41 21.63 -49.38
CA PRO A 5 -31.92 22.38 -48.23
C PRO A 5 -30.39 22.28 -48.15
N ALA A 6 -29.76 23.41 -47.86
CA ALA A 6 -28.34 23.52 -47.58
C ALA A 6 -28.02 22.82 -46.25
N ASN A 7 -27.22 21.76 -46.30
CA ASN A 7 -26.58 21.21 -45.12
C ASN A 7 -25.36 22.09 -44.82
N SER A 8 -25.44 22.88 -43.74
CA SER A 8 -24.29 23.53 -43.14
C SER A 8 -23.47 22.46 -42.43
N GLU A 9 -22.40 22.00 -43.07
CA GLU A 9 -21.32 21.28 -42.39
C GLU A 9 -20.69 22.26 -41.39
N ALA A 10 -21.11 22.16 -40.14
CA ALA A 10 -20.33 22.67 -39.02
C ALA A 10 -19.12 21.73 -38.92
N GLU A 11 -17.94 22.24 -39.29
CA GLU A 11 -16.66 21.61 -39.00
C GLU A 11 -16.52 21.45 -37.48
N GLU A 12 -16.89 20.28 -36.96
CA GLU A 12 -16.44 19.83 -35.65
C GLU A 12 -14.92 19.64 -35.74
N ASN A 13 -14.17 20.61 -35.21
CA ASN A 13 -12.73 20.46 -35.02
C ASN A 13 -12.47 19.15 -34.23
N PRO A 14 -11.68 18.20 -34.77
CA PRO A 14 -11.35 16.99 -34.04
C PRO A 14 -10.59 17.37 -32.77
N SER A 15 -11.02 16.81 -31.64
CA SER A 15 -10.30 16.96 -30.37
C SER A 15 -8.84 16.54 -30.55
N PRO A 16 -7.86 17.31 -30.02
CA PRO A 16 -6.46 16.97 -30.18
C PRO A 16 -6.19 15.56 -29.65
N SER A 17 -5.35 14.81 -30.37
CA SER A 17 -4.90 13.51 -29.92
C SER A 17 -4.27 13.66 -28.53
N ARG A 18 -4.41 12.66 -27.65
CA ARG A 18 -3.87 12.73 -26.28
C ARG A 18 -2.39 13.10 -26.25
N THR A 19 -1.62 12.64 -27.23
CA THR A 19 -0.22 12.99 -27.42
C THR A 19 -0.02 14.49 -27.66
N GLU A 20 -0.83 15.12 -28.51
CA GLU A 20 -0.77 16.57 -28.75
C GLU A 20 -1.07 17.35 -27.47
N ALA A 21 -2.08 16.94 -26.70
CA ALA A 21 -2.38 17.57 -25.41
C ALA A 21 -1.22 17.47 -24.41
N ILE A 22 -0.48 16.36 -24.40
CA ILE A 22 0.73 16.20 -23.57
C ILE A 22 1.85 17.13 -24.04
N LEU A 23 2.08 17.21 -25.36
CA LEU A 23 3.10 18.09 -25.93
C LEU A 23 2.78 19.57 -25.70
N ASP A 24 1.51 19.96 -25.74
CA ASP A 24 1.03 21.30 -25.38
C ASP A 24 1.33 21.62 -23.92
N ARG A 25 1.04 20.69 -23.00
CA ARG A 25 1.35 20.85 -21.56
C ARG A 25 2.85 20.98 -21.32
N LEU A 26 3.66 20.27 -22.09
CA LEU A 26 5.12 20.38 -22.06
C LEU A 26 5.63 21.61 -22.82
N GLN A 27 4.78 22.34 -23.56
CA GLN A 27 5.18 23.41 -24.47
C GLN A 27 6.36 22.97 -25.36
N LEU A 28 6.26 21.77 -25.93
CA LEU A 28 7.34 21.13 -26.67
C LEU A 28 6.86 20.73 -28.06
N HIS A 29 7.11 21.59 -29.06
CA HIS A 29 6.73 21.34 -30.45
C HIS A 29 7.95 21.10 -31.35
N PRO A 30 7.83 20.21 -32.37
CA PRO A 30 8.91 19.90 -33.30
C PRO A 30 9.58 21.12 -33.95
N VAL A 31 8.80 22.18 -34.21
CA VAL A 31 9.26 23.43 -34.86
C VAL A 31 10.25 24.18 -33.98
N GLN A 32 10.06 24.16 -32.66
CA GLN A 32 10.88 24.90 -31.68
C GLN A 32 12.27 24.27 -31.48
N LEU A 33 12.42 22.98 -31.77
CA LEU A 33 13.67 22.24 -31.55
C LEU A 33 14.85 22.71 -32.41
N LYS A 34 14.59 23.30 -33.59
CA LYS A 34 15.66 23.69 -34.54
C LYS A 34 16.60 24.75 -33.96
N ASN A 35 16.11 25.54 -33.01
CA ASN A 35 16.85 26.66 -32.42
C ASN A 35 17.50 26.33 -31.08
N ILE A 36 17.22 25.15 -30.51
CA ILE A 36 17.77 24.76 -29.21
C ILE A 36 19.27 24.49 -29.33
N LEU A 37 20.06 25.20 -28.53
CA LEU A 37 21.49 24.98 -28.33
C LEU A 37 21.76 24.71 -26.85
N PRO A 38 22.80 23.92 -26.51
CA PRO A 38 23.72 23.21 -27.40
C PRO A 38 23.09 22.00 -28.11
N ARG A 39 23.75 21.51 -29.17
CA ARG A 39 23.21 20.43 -30.03
C ARG A 39 22.90 19.15 -29.25
N TRP A 40 23.64 18.85 -28.19
CA TRP A 40 23.37 17.67 -27.36
C TRP A 40 22.02 17.80 -26.62
N LYS A 41 21.69 18.96 -26.03
CA LYS A 41 20.35 19.19 -25.41
C LYS A 41 19.22 18.99 -26.41
N ARG A 42 19.42 19.46 -27.65
CA ARG A 42 18.47 19.24 -28.75
C ARG A 42 18.23 17.75 -29.03
N THR A 43 19.24 16.91 -28.93
CA THR A 43 19.09 15.46 -29.12
C THR A 43 18.18 14.84 -28.05
N HIS A 44 18.31 15.27 -26.79
CA HIS A 44 17.43 14.82 -25.71
C HIS A 44 15.98 15.27 -25.93
N TYR A 45 15.72 16.54 -26.26
CA TYR A 45 14.34 16.97 -26.58
C TYR A 45 13.75 16.23 -27.79
N ARG A 46 14.55 15.86 -28.79
CA ARG A 46 14.10 14.99 -29.88
C ARG A 46 13.75 13.59 -29.39
N ALA A 47 14.55 13.03 -28.48
CA ALA A 47 14.26 11.74 -27.87
C ALA A 47 12.96 11.78 -27.05
N VAL A 48 12.74 12.85 -26.26
CA VAL A 48 11.48 13.10 -25.53
C VAL A 48 10.29 13.08 -26.49
N LEU A 49 10.34 13.85 -27.58
CA LEU A 49 9.28 13.82 -28.59
C LEU A 49 9.06 12.41 -29.13
N ASN A 50 10.13 11.74 -29.56
CA ASN A 50 10.03 10.41 -30.16
C ASN A 50 9.39 9.39 -29.21
N TRP A 51 9.77 9.40 -27.92
CA TRP A 51 9.17 8.53 -26.91
C TRP A 51 7.68 8.82 -26.74
N LEU A 52 7.29 10.09 -26.66
CA LEU A 52 5.89 10.47 -26.46
C LEU A 52 5.01 10.25 -27.71
N THR A 53 5.57 10.28 -28.92
CA THR A 53 4.80 10.21 -30.18
C THR A 53 4.87 8.87 -30.90
N HIS A 54 5.98 8.15 -30.82
CA HIS A 54 6.22 6.98 -31.67
C HIS A 54 6.25 5.66 -30.91
N TYR A 55 6.44 5.68 -29.59
CA TYR A 55 6.40 4.46 -28.80
C TYR A 55 4.99 3.89 -28.75
N GLN A 56 4.87 2.59 -29.02
CA GLN A 56 3.63 1.84 -28.91
C GLN A 56 3.86 0.70 -27.92
N PRO A 57 3.15 0.65 -26.79
CA PRO A 57 3.29 -0.43 -25.83
C PRO A 57 2.85 -1.76 -26.46
N LYS A 58 3.50 -2.86 -26.07
CA LYS A 58 3.11 -4.19 -26.55
C LYS A 58 1.69 -4.53 -26.05
N PRO A 59 0.81 -5.16 -26.86
CA PRO A 59 -0.57 -5.48 -26.44
C PRO A 59 -0.65 -6.29 -25.13
N ASN A 60 0.31 -7.20 -24.92
CA ASN A 60 0.43 -8.01 -23.70
C ASN A 60 1.66 -7.60 -22.85
N GLY A 61 2.08 -6.34 -22.95
CA GLY A 61 3.19 -5.80 -22.16
C GLY A 61 2.82 -5.64 -20.69
N SER A 62 3.85 -5.54 -19.85
CA SER A 62 3.66 -5.22 -18.42
C SER A 62 3.05 -3.83 -18.24
N ASN A 63 2.54 -3.52 -17.04
CA ASN A 63 2.09 -2.16 -16.73
C ASN A 63 3.23 -1.14 -16.91
N LEU A 64 4.47 -1.53 -16.63
CA LEU A 64 5.65 -0.71 -16.89
C LEU A 64 5.87 -0.41 -18.38
N ASP A 65 5.63 -1.39 -19.27
CA ASP A 65 5.68 -1.17 -20.71
C ASP A 65 4.64 -0.14 -21.16
N ARG A 66 3.47 -0.10 -20.52
CA ARG A 66 2.39 0.86 -20.85
C ARG A 66 2.77 2.32 -20.57
N VAL A 67 3.68 2.56 -19.63
CA VAL A 67 4.11 3.92 -19.23
C VAL A 67 5.56 4.23 -19.59
N ARG A 68 6.22 3.33 -20.31
CA ARG A 68 7.65 3.45 -20.65
C ARG A 68 8.00 4.72 -21.40
N ASN A 69 7.12 5.16 -22.30
CA ASN A 69 7.28 6.43 -23.00
C ASN A 69 7.45 7.61 -22.03
N TYR A 70 6.68 7.66 -20.94
CA TYR A 70 6.76 8.72 -19.95
C TYR A 70 8.03 8.61 -19.11
N LEU A 71 8.43 7.41 -18.70
CA LEU A 71 9.65 7.18 -17.93
C LEU A 71 10.90 7.62 -18.70
N GLU A 72 11.02 7.23 -19.97
CA GLU A 72 12.18 7.59 -20.79
C GLU A 72 12.16 9.08 -21.17
N ALA A 73 10.98 9.65 -21.43
CA ALA A 73 10.84 11.09 -21.60
C ALA A 73 11.30 11.86 -20.36
N PHE A 74 10.88 11.43 -19.16
CA PHE A 74 11.31 12.01 -17.89
C PHE A 74 12.84 11.95 -17.73
N ARG A 75 13.46 10.78 -17.94
CA ARG A 75 14.92 10.62 -17.85
C ARG A 75 15.66 11.57 -18.78
N HIS A 76 15.23 11.68 -20.04
CA HIS A 76 15.86 12.61 -20.98
C HIS A 76 15.73 14.09 -20.58
N LEU A 77 14.64 14.48 -19.91
CA LEU A 77 14.45 15.83 -19.38
C LEU A 77 15.36 16.08 -18.18
N CYS A 78 15.55 15.09 -17.29
CA CYS A 78 16.51 15.17 -16.19
C CYS A 78 17.96 15.32 -16.67
N GLU A 79 18.37 14.59 -17.71
CA GLU A 79 19.72 14.68 -18.31
C GLU A 79 20.08 16.07 -18.84
N ILE A 80 19.08 16.88 -19.21
CA ILE A 80 19.28 18.25 -19.69
C ILE A 80 18.95 19.31 -18.65
N GLU A 81 18.64 18.88 -17.43
CA GLU A 81 18.24 19.70 -16.28
C GLU A 81 16.96 20.53 -16.54
N ASP A 82 16.03 19.99 -17.33
CA ASP A 82 14.70 20.62 -17.54
C ASP A 82 13.69 20.08 -16.52
N TRP A 83 13.87 20.53 -15.27
CA TRP A 83 13.10 20.07 -14.12
C TRP A 83 11.62 20.44 -14.20
N GLU A 84 11.27 21.57 -14.83
CA GLU A 84 9.88 21.98 -15.00
C GLU A 84 9.12 21.00 -15.91
N ARG A 85 9.69 20.63 -17.05
CA ARG A 85 9.07 19.62 -17.91
C ARG A 85 9.11 18.23 -17.29
N ALA A 86 10.19 17.88 -16.59
CA ALA A 86 10.26 16.61 -15.87
C ALA A 86 9.15 16.51 -14.81
N ARG A 87 8.90 17.59 -14.06
CA ARG A 87 7.78 17.73 -13.12
C ARG A 87 6.44 17.53 -13.84
N VAL A 88 6.22 18.16 -15.00
CA VAL A 88 4.98 17.97 -15.76
C VAL A 88 4.76 16.50 -16.15
N VAL A 89 5.81 15.78 -16.54
CA VAL A 89 5.73 14.33 -16.83
C VAL A 89 5.43 13.52 -15.58
N LEU A 90 6.07 13.83 -14.45
CA LEU A 90 5.85 13.15 -13.17
C LEU A 90 4.39 13.22 -12.72
N PHE A 91 3.78 14.40 -12.83
CA PHE A 91 2.38 14.68 -12.46
C PHE A 91 1.40 14.50 -13.63
N LEU A 92 1.80 13.77 -14.68
CA LEU A 92 0.91 13.51 -15.80
C LEU A 92 -0.14 12.47 -15.41
N ARG A 93 -1.43 12.83 -15.58
CA ARG A 93 -2.53 11.88 -15.38
C ARG A 93 -2.56 10.82 -16.48
N LEU A 94 -2.63 9.58 -16.05
CA LEU A 94 -2.68 8.42 -16.93
C LEU A 94 -4.12 8.07 -17.29
N ASP A 95 -4.26 7.20 -18.30
CA ASP A 95 -5.56 6.72 -18.77
C ASP A 95 -5.68 5.30 -18.26
N THR A 96 -5.88 5.26 -16.95
CA THR A 96 -6.11 4.06 -16.17
C THR A 96 -7.47 4.22 -15.52
N PRO A 97 -8.12 3.13 -15.09
CA PRO A 97 -9.40 3.23 -14.38
C PRO A 97 -9.37 4.19 -13.17
N THR A 98 -8.21 4.37 -12.53
CA THR A 98 -8.02 5.29 -11.40
C THR A 98 -7.73 6.73 -11.84
N GLY A 99 -7.20 6.95 -13.05
CA GLY A 99 -6.86 8.29 -13.56
C GLY A 99 -5.70 8.97 -12.81
N ASP A 100 -4.88 8.17 -12.13
CA ASP A 100 -3.80 8.65 -11.28
C ASP A 100 -2.67 9.32 -12.05
N GLU A 101 -1.92 10.16 -11.34
CA GLU A 101 -0.64 10.70 -11.81
C GLU A 101 0.39 9.58 -11.95
N LEU A 102 1.32 9.71 -12.90
CA LEU A 102 2.34 8.68 -13.18
C LEU A 102 3.01 8.14 -11.92
N HIS A 103 3.48 9.03 -11.03
CA HIS A 103 4.16 8.63 -9.80
C HIS A 103 3.27 7.83 -8.83
N LYS A 104 1.99 8.19 -8.71
CA LYS A 104 1.01 7.46 -7.88
C LYS A 104 0.63 6.13 -8.51
N GLN A 105 0.51 6.11 -9.84
CA GLN A 105 0.17 4.89 -10.54
C GLN A 105 1.27 3.82 -10.41
N LEU A 106 2.54 4.24 -10.40
CA LEU A 106 3.66 3.34 -10.13
C LEU A 106 3.56 2.73 -8.72
N GLU A 107 3.18 3.54 -7.72
CA GLU A 107 2.91 3.08 -6.36
C GLU A 107 1.80 2.01 -6.35
N VAL A 108 0.66 2.31 -7.00
CA VAL A 108 -0.48 1.39 -7.11
C VAL A 108 -0.10 0.07 -7.80
N TRP A 109 0.84 0.11 -8.74
CA TRP A 109 1.34 -1.09 -9.41
C TRP A 109 2.53 -1.77 -8.71
N GLY A 110 3.00 -1.23 -7.58
CA GLY A 110 4.13 -1.76 -6.83
C GLY A 110 5.50 -1.55 -7.49
N TYR A 111 5.62 -0.62 -8.45
CA TYR A 111 6.88 -0.26 -9.12
C TYR A 111 7.66 0.77 -8.30
N TYR A 112 7.95 0.42 -7.05
CA TYR A 112 8.59 1.31 -6.07
C TYR A 112 10.01 1.71 -6.47
N ARG A 113 10.75 0.84 -7.17
CA ARG A 113 12.13 1.15 -7.62
C ARG A 113 12.13 2.25 -8.67
N GLU A 114 11.24 2.16 -9.66
CA GLU A 114 11.06 3.18 -10.68
C GLU A 114 10.53 4.47 -10.05
N GLN A 115 9.61 4.36 -9.08
CA GLN A 115 9.12 5.52 -8.34
C GLN A 115 10.25 6.26 -7.59
N ILE A 116 11.16 5.51 -6.93
CA ILE A 116 12.35 6.05 -6.27
C ILE A 116 13.26 6.78 -7.27
N GLU A 117 13.59 6.15 -8.41
CA GLU A 117 14.41 6.76 -9.46
C GLU A 117 13.86 8.12 -9.90
N LEU A 118 12.53 8.21 -10.10
CA LEU A 118 11.88 9.46 -10.52
C LEU A 118 12.01 10.56 -9.45
N TYR A 119 11.72 10.23 -8.18
CA TYR A 119 11.76 11.21 -7.10
C TYR A 119 13.18 11.65 -6.76
N GLU A 120 14.15 10.74 -6.67
CA GLU A 120 15.55 11.09 -6.40
C GLU A 120 16.13 12.02 -7.49
N SER A 121 15.72 11.81 -8.74
CA SER A 121 16.20 12.61 -9.88
C SER A 121 15.80 14.09 -9.79
N ILE A 122 14.66 14.40 -9.17
CA ILE A 122 14.09 15.76 -9.13
C ILE A 122 14.09 16.39 -7.74
N LEU A 123 14.40 15.63 -6.70
CA LEU A 123 14.47 16.12 -5.33
C LEU A 123 15.49 17.26 -5.18
N GLY A 124 15.06 18.37 -4.58
CA GLY A 124 15.85 19.58 -4.40
C GLY A 124 16.07 20.38 -5.68
N LYS A 125 15.37 20.07 -6.78
CA LYS A 125 15.47 20.76 -8.07
C LYS A 125 14.30 21.71 -8.37
N GLY A 126 13.26 21.68 -7.54
CA GLY A 126 12.07 22.52 -7.69
C GLY A 126 11.75 23.34 -6.43
N ASP A 127 10.46 23.55 -6.20
CA ASP A 127 9.94 24.20 -4.99
C ASP A 127 9.83 23.21 -3.81
N LEU A 128 9.61 23.75 -2.61
CA LEU A 128 9.44 22.95 -1.39
C LEU A 128 8.20 22.04 -1.44
N GLU A 129 7.16 22.38 -2.21
CA GLU A 129 5.96 21.55 -2.38
C GLU A 129 6.26 20.29 -3.21
N LEU A 130 7.11 20.42 -4.24
CA LEU A 130 7.63 19.28 -4.97
C LEU A 130 8.47 18.39 -4.06
N ASP A 131 9.40 18.97 -3.32
CA ASP A 131 10.24 18.21 -2.38
C ASP A 131 9.41 17.51 -1.31
N LEU A 132 8.36 18.16 -0.80
CA LEU A 132 7.40 17.57 0.12
C LEU A 132 6.76 16.30 -0.47
N THR A 133 6.30 16.38 -1.72
CA THR A 133 5.69 15.24 -2.43
C THR A 133 6.70 14.12 -2.68
N CYS A 134 7.89 14.46 -3.16
CA CYS A 134 8.96 13.50 -3.43
C CYS A 134 9.40 12.77 -2.17
N LEU A 135 9.61 13.48 -1.05
CA LEU A 135 10.04 12.87 0.22
C LEU A 135 8.95 11.99 0.84
N LYS A 136 7.68 12.38 0.72
CA LYS A 136 6.57 11.51 1.11
C LYS A 136 6.61 10.20 0.30
N GLY A 137 6.64 10.31 -1.03
CA GLY A 137 6.62 9.15 -1.92
C GLY A 137 7.86 8.26 -1.81
N LEU A 138 9.05 8.85 -1.66
CA LEU A 138 10.29 8.11 -1.38
C LEU A 138 10.19 7.31 -0.09
N GLY A 139 9.71 7.94 0.99
CA GLY A 139 9.57 7.26 2.27
C GLY A 139 8.62 6.07 2.17
N THR A 140 7.47 6.25 1.52
CA THR A 140 6.51 5.17 1.24
C THR A 140 7.15 4.06 0.40
N ALA A 141 7.84 4.39 -0.68
CA ALA A 141 8.48 3.42 -1.56
C ALA A 141 9.59 2.61 -0.86
N TYR A 142 10.43 3.26 -0.05
CA TYR A 142 11.44 2.56 0.75
C TYR A 142 10.82 1.67 1.81
N SER A 143 9.74 2.12 2.45
CA SER A 143 8.97 1.33 3.44
C SER A 143 8.45 0.03 2.81
N TYR A 144 7.82 0.11 1.62
CA TYR A 144 7.35 -1.07 0.89
C TYR A 144 8.47 -2.00 0.41
N LEU A 145 9.69 -1.48 0.21
CA LEU A 145 10.86 -2.29 -0.12
C LEU A 145 11.57 -2.85 1.13
N GLY A 146 11.09 -2.52 2.33
CA GLY A 146 11.68 -2.93 3.61
C GLY A 146 12.93 -2.16 4.04
N ASP A 147 13.28 -1.06 3.33
CA ASP A 147 14.37 -0.17 3.72
C ASP A 147 13.86 0.91 4.67
N TYR A 148 13.47 0.48 5.88
CA TYR A 148 12.89 1.35 6.89
C TYR A 148 13.84 2.48 7.33
N GLN A 149 15.16 2.30 7.21
CA GLN A 149 16.14 3.34 7.56
C GLN A 149 16.11 4.50 6.57
N GLN A 150 16.05 4.22 5.26
CA GLN A 150 15.87 5.26 4.25
C GLN A 150 14.47 5.89 4.34
N ALA A 151 13.44 5.09 4.63
CA ALA A 151 12.08 5.58 4.84
C ALA A 151 12.02 6.61 5.99
N ILE A 152 12.64 6.30 7.14
CA ILE A 152 12.77 7.22 8.28
C ILE A 152 13.47 8.51 7.86
N ALA A 153 14.61 8.42 7.15
CA ALA A 153 15.35 9.59 6.72
C ALA A 153 14.52 10.50 5.78
N CYS A 154 13.74 9.89 4.87
CA CYS A 154 12.84 10.61 3.98
C CYS A 154 11.69 11.27 4.75
N HIS A 155 11.04 10.54 5.66
CA HIS A 155 9.91 11.06 6.44
C HIS A 155 10.32 12.13 7.46
N GLN A 156 11.54 12.08 8.01
CA GLN A 156 12.09 13.16 8.83
C GLN A 156 12.27 14.46 8.04
N LYS A 157 12.79 14.38 6.80
CA LYS A 157 12.90 15.55 5.91
C LYS A 157 11.52 16.05 5.48
N HIS A 158 10.60 15.14 5.14
CA HIS A 158 9.21 15.46 4.83
C HIS A 158 8.55 16.24 5.97
N LEU A 159 8.72 15.77 7.22
CA LEU A 159 8.24 16.44 8.42
C LEU A 159 8.82 17.85 8.57
N GLN A 160 10.12 18.01 8.33
CA GLN A 160 10.78 19.32 8.41
C GLN A 160 10.21 20.30 7.39
N ILE A 161 10.04 19.88 6.13
CA ILE A 161 9.49 20.74 5.08
C ILE A 161 8.01 21.06 5.35
N ALA A 162 7.21 20.09 5.79
CA ALA A 162 5.81 20.31 6.15
C ALA A 162 5.66 21.42 7.20
N ARG A 163 6.52 21.43 8.21
CA ARG A 163 6.57 22.47 9.26
C ARG A 163 6.98 23.84 8.71
N ILE A 164 7.98 23.88 7.82
CA ILE A 164 8.43 25.13 7.18
C ILE A 164 7.30 25.75 6.37
N LEU A 165 6.54 24.93 5.65
CA LEU A 165 5.39 25.36 4.84
C LEU A 165 4.13 25.65 5.67
N GLY A 166 4.13 25.29 6.96
CA GLY A 166 2.94 25.36 7.81
C GLY A 166 1.83 24.38 7.37
N ASN A 167 2.16 23.36 6.57
CA ASN A 167 1.22 22.36 6.09
C ASN A 167 0.97 21.31 7.19
N ARG A 168 -0.02 21.58 8.04
CA ARG A 168 -0.37 20.73 9.19
C ARG A 168 -0.86 19.34 8.79
N GLN A 169 -1.52 19.21 7.63
CA GLN A 169 -1.96 17.89 7.12
C GLN A 169 -0.74 17.02 6.78
N SER A 170 0.21 17.56 6.01
CA SER A 170 1.44 16.84 5.65
C SER A 170 2.33 16.57 6.88
N GLU A 171 2.32 17.46 7.87
CA GLU A 171 2.99 17.22 9.15
C GLU A 171 2.40 15.99 9.87
N SER A 172 1.07 15.86 9.93
CA SER A 172 0.40 14.70 10.53
C SER A 172 0.76 13.40 9.81
N ILE A 173 0.72 13.42 8.47
CA ILE A 173 1.09 12.27 7.63
C ILE A 173 2.56 11.87 7.88
N ALA A 174 3.48 12.83 7.93
CA ALA A 174 4.90 12.56 8.18
C ALA A 174 5.14 11.92 9.56
N LEU A 175 4.47 12.43 10.60
CA LEU A 175 4.53 11.85 11.95
C LEU A 175 3.96 10.43 11.97
N GLY A 176 2.81 10.22 11.31
CA GLY A 176 2.15 8.91 11.25
C GLY A 176 3.04 7.87 10.59
N ASN A 177 3.63 8.23 9.45
CA ASN A 177 4.55 7.33 8.74
C ASN A 177 5.82 7.06 9.56
N LEU A 178 6.41 8.07 10.21
CA LEU A 178 7.55 7.82 11.12
C LEU A 178 7.20 6.83 12.22
N GLY A 179 5.99 6.93 12.79
CA GLY A 179 5.51 5.95 13.77
C GLY A 179 5.48 4.52 13.21
N LEU A 180 4.97 4.34 11.98
CA LEU A 180 4.97 3.04 11.31
C LEU A 180 6.39 2.51 11.06
N GLU A 181 7.31 3.37 10.59
CA GLU A 181 8.69 2.93 10.35
C GLU A 181 9.38 2.48 11.65
N TYR A 182 9.19 3.23 12.75
CA TYR A 182 9.71 2.83 14.06
C TYR A 182 9.07 1.54 14.58
N TYR A 183 7.79 1.32 14.28
CA TYR A 183 7.11 0.06 14.58
C TYR A 183 7.76 -1.11 13.83
N TYR A 184 8.01 -0.99 12.52
CA TYR A 184 8.58 -2.08 11.71
C TYR A 184 10.01 -2.46 12.11
N ILE A 185 10.80 -1.53 12.64
CA ILE A 185 12.14 -1.84 13.18
C ILE A 185 12.12 -2.30 14.64
N GLY A 186 10.95 -2.44 15.26
CA GLY A 186 10.78 -2.93 16.63
C GLY A 186 11.00 -1.87 17.73
N GLU A 187 11.13 -0.59 17.37
CA GLU A 187 11.24 0.53 18.33
C GLU A 187 9.86 1.03 18.76
N TYR A 188 9.05 0.15 19.34
CA TYR A 188 7.63 0.39 19.64
C TYR A 188 7.37 1.62 20.52
N GLN A 189 8.26 1.91 21.48
CA GLN A 189 8.11 3.10 22.32
C GLN A 189 8.20 4.40 21.51
N ARG A 190 9.08 4.47 20.51
CA ARG A 190 9.16 5.62 19.62
C ARG A 190 7.97 5.67 18.67
N ALA A 191 7.51 4.52 18.18
CA ALA A 191 6.29 4.45 17.39
C ALA A 191 5.10 5.07 18.14
N ILE A 192 4.93 4.72 19.42
CA ILE A 192 3.90 5.31 20.31
C ILE A 192 4.06 6.83 20.39
N GLU A 193 5.25 7.35 20.66
CA GLU A 193 5.48 8.80 20.75
C GLU A 193 5.10 9.54 19.45
N TYR A 194 5.39 8.96 18.28
CA TYR A 194 5.01 9.55 17.01
C TYR A 194 3.51 9.46 16.76
N HIS A 195 2.88 8.30 17.01
CA HIS A 195 1.44 8.15 16.82
C HIS A 195 0.61 8.97 17.81
N GLU A 196 1.08 9.22 19.04
CA GLU A 196 0.45 10.17 19.98
C GLU A 196 0.48 11.60 19.44
N ARG A 197 1.59 12.01 18.82
CA ARG A 197 1.69 13.33 18.16
C ARG A 197 0.79 13.42 16.93
N THR A 198 0.73 12.37 16.11
CA THR A 198 -0.21 12.28 14.99
C THR A 198 -1.64 12.39 15.50
N LEU A 199 -1.99 11.64 16.55
CA LEU A 199 -3.32 11.67 17.16
C LEU A 199 -3.71 13.07 17.64
N GLN A 200 -2.81 13.74 18.36
CA GLN A 200 -3.02 15.11 18.82
C GLN A 200 -3.23 16.06 17.63
N LEU A 201 -2.38 15.97 16.62
CA LEU A 201 -2.42 16.86 15.46
C LEU A 201 -3.69 16.65 14.62
N SER A 202 -4.06 15.40 14.34
CA SER A 202 -5.28 15.05 13.62
C SER A 202 -6.52 15.62 14.32
N ARG A 203 -6.58 15.58 15.66
CA ARG A 203 -7.65 16.24 16.43
C ARG A 203 -7.63 17.76 16.30
N GLU A 204 -6.46 18.39 16.36
CA GLU A 204 -6.31 19.84 16.23
C GLU A 204 -6.79 20.36 14.87
N ILE A 205 -6.57 19.60 13.79
CA ILE A 205 -6.97 19.99 12.43
C ILE A 205 -8.34 19.43 12.01
N GLY A 206 -9.00 18.63 12.86
CA GLY A 206 -10.29 18.02 12.56
C GLY A 206 -10.23 16.86 11.56
N ASP A 207 -9.06 16.24 11.37
CA ASP A 207 -8.89 15.04 10.53
C ASP A 207 -9.35 13.80 11.30
N ARG A 208 -10.64 13.49 11.18
CA ARG A 208 -11.27 12.37 11.89
C ARG A 208 -10.76 11.01 11.41
N LEU A 209 -10.44 10.87 10.12
CA LEU A 209 -9.86 9.65 9.56
C LEU A 209 -8.44 9.43 10.10
N GLY A 210 -7.62 10.48 10.06
CA GLY A 210 -6.27 10.46 10.62
C GLY A 210 -6.24 10.22 12.13
N GLU A 211 -7.30 10.59 12.86
CA GLU A 211 -7.47 10.24 14.27
C GLU A 211 -7.66 8.73 14.48
N GLY A 212 -8.55 8.10 13.71
CA GLY A 212 -8.79 6.65 13.75
C GLY A 212 -7.51 5.87 13.42
N GLN A 213 -6.86 6.21 12.31
CA GLN A 213 -5.59 5.59 11.90
C GLN A 213 -4.50 5.68 12.98
N ALA A 214 -4.36 6.83 13.64
CA ALA A 214 -3.39 6.98 14.74
C ALA A 214 -3.74 6.11 15.96
N LEU A 215 -5.03 5.96 16.29
CA LEU A 215 -5.50 5.09 17.37
C LEU A 215 -5.28 3.61 17.05
N GLY A 216 -5.60 3.18 15.83
CA GLY A 216 -5.33 1.83 15.36
C GLY A 216 -3.84 1.48 15.46
N ASN A 217 -2.97 2.37 14.99
CA ASN A 217 -1.52 2.18 15.05
C ASN A 217 -0.96 2.21 16.48
N LEU A 218 -1.50 3.07 17.36
CA LEU A 218 -1.18 3.01 18.80
C LEU A 218 -1.56 1.65 19.39
N GLY A 219 -2.72 1.12 19.03
CA GLY A 219 -3.18 -0.18 19.48
C GLY A 219 -2.22 -1.30 19.07
N LEU A 220 -1.77 -1.31 17.81
CA LEU A 220 -0.76 -2.25 17.32
C LEU A 220 0.57 -2.14 18.09
N ALA A 221 1.05 -0.91 18.32
CA ALA A 221 2.29 -0.70 19.06
C ALA A 221 2.20 -1.16 20.53
N TYR A 222 1.06 -0.90 21.20
CA TYR A 222 0.82 -1.43 22.55
C TYR A 222 0.72 -2.95 22.57
N HIS A 223 0.06 -3.55 21.57
CA HIS A 223 -0.02 -5.00 21.42
C HIS A 223 1.37 -5.63 21.27
N ALA A 224 2.23 -5.05 20.42
CA ALA A 224 3.60 -5.53 20.21
C ALA A 224 4.48 -5.43 21.48
N MET A 225 4.15 -4.53 22.40
CA MET A 225 4.78 -4.44 23.72
C MET A 225 4.16 -5.37 24.78
N GLY A 226 3.10 -6.11 24.44
CA GLY A 226 2.35 -6.96 25.37
C GLY A 226 1.37 -6.22 26.28
N ASP A 227 1.14 -4.91 26.06
CA ASP A 227 0.13 -4.13 26.78
C ASP A 227 -1.23 -4.23 26.08
N TYR A 228 -1.80 -5.43 26.13
CA TYR A 228 -3.04 -5.75 25.43
C TYR A 228 -4.24 -4.93 25.92
N GLN A 229 -4.24 -4.51 27.20
CA GLN A 229 -5.31 -3.68 27.75
C GLN A 229 -5.31 -2.28 27.12
N ARG A 230 -4.13 -1.65 26.96
CA ARG A 230 -4.04 -0.38 26.23
C ARG A 230 -4.32 -0.57 24.75
N ALA A 231 -3.90 -1.68 24.14
CA ALA A 231 -4.22 -1.98 22.75
C ALA A 231 -5.73 -1.97 22.50
N ILE A 232 -6.48 -2.72 23.31
CA ILE A 232 -7.95 -2.77 23.26
C ILE A 232 -8.54 -1.37 23.40
N ALA A 233 -8.10 -0.60 24.39
CA ALA A 233 -8.64 0.75 24.63
C ALA A 233 -8.42 1.73 23.46
N GLN A 234 -7.37 1.54 22.65
CA GLN A 234 -7.18 2.35 21.44
C GLN A 234 -7.98 1.80 20.25
N HIS A 235 -8.00 0.49 20.05
CA HIS A 235 -8.78 -0.12 18.97
C HIS A 235 -10.30 0.07 19.15
N GLU A 236 -10.82 0.12 20.39
CA GLU A 236 -12.23 0.48 20.64
C GLU A 236 -12.56 1.91 20.20
N LYS A 237 -11.62 2.85 20.36
CA LYS A 237 -11.79 4.23 19.90
C LYS A 237 -11.69 4.31 18.38
N ASP A 238 -10.73 3.62 17.78
CA ASP A 238 -10.61 3.49 16.33
C ASP A 238 -11.91 2.92 15.71
N LEU A 239 -12.42 1.83 16.28
CA LEU A 239 -13.70 1.24 15.90
C LEU A 239 -14.87 2.23 15.98
N ALA A 240 -14.94 3.02 17.05
CA ALA A 240 -15.98 4.04 17.21
C ALA A 240 -15.89 5.12 16.11
N ILE A 241 -14.68 5.52 15.73
CA ILE A 241 -14.42 6.48 14.64
C ILE A 241 -14.83 5.88 13.30
N ALA A 242 -14.40 4.67 12.99
CA ALA A 242 -14.73 4.01 11.73
C ALA A 242 -16.26 3.90 11.55
N ARG A 243 -16.99 3.54 12.61
CA ARG A 243 -18.45 3.52 12.63
C ARG A 243 -19.08 4.90 12.44
N GLU A 244 -18.57 5.91 13.12
CA GLU A 244 -19.03 7.30 12.95
C GLU A 244 -18.89 7.77 11.49
N MET A 245 -17.79 7.39 10.84
CA MET A 245 -17.47 7.75 9.46
C MET A 245 -18.16 6.85 8.41
N ASN A 246 -18.84 5.79 8.84
CA ASN A 246 -19.33 4.71 7.96
C ASN A 246 -18.21 4.09 7.09
N ASP A 247 -16.99 4.07 7.62
CA ASP A 247 -15.85 3.39 6.99
C ASP A 247 -15.92 1.91 7.32
N ARG A 248 -16.58 1.14 6.45
CA ARG A 248 -16.74 -0.32 6.65
C ARG A 248 -15.40 -1.05 6.62
N LEU A 249 -14.45 -0.62 5.78
CA LEU A 249 -13.14 -1.26 5.73
C LEU A 249 -12.38 -1.01 7.05
N GLY A 250 -12.34 0.24 7.51
CA GLY A 250 -11.74 0.61 8.80
C GLY A 250 -12.43 -0.08 9.99
N GLU A 251 -13.76 -0.24 9.94
CA GLU A 251 -14.50 -0.95 10.98
C GLU A 251 -14.08 -2.43 11.07
N GLY A 252 -13.95 -3.09 9.91
CA GLY A 252 -13.44 -4.45 9.83
C GLY A 252 -12.02 -4.58 10.38
N GLN A 253 -11.11 -3.70 9.98
CA GLN A 253 -9.72 -3.69 10.44
C GLN A 253 -9.62 -3.48 11.97
N ALA A 254 -10.38 -2.53 12.53
CA ALA A 254 -10.41 -2.28 13.97
C ALA A 254 -10.97 -3.48 14.74
N LEU A 255 -12.01 -4.16 14.21
CA LEU A 255 -12.54 -5.40 14.79
C LEU A 255 -11.53 -6.55 14.72
N GLY A 256 -10.83 -6.73 13.61
CA GLY A 256 -9.76 -7.74 13.50
C GLY A 256 -8.67 -7.52 14.55
N ASN A 257 -8.21 -6.27 14.72
CA ASN A 257 -7.21 -5.91 15.72
C ASN A 257 -7.71 -6.10 17.16
N LEU A 258 -8.98 -5.76 17.44
CA LEU A 258 -9.61 -6.06 18.73
C LEU A 258 -9.67 -7.56 19.00
N GLY A 259 -10.06 -8.35 18.00
CA GLY A 259 -10.12 -9.81 18.09
C GLY A 259 -8.76 -10.38 18.47
N TYR A 260 -7.70 -9.94 17.79
CA TYR A 260 -6.34 -10.33 18.07
C TYR A 260 -5.87 -9.96 19.49
N ALA A 261 -6.19 -8.74 19.96
CA ALA A 261 -5.85 -8.32 21.32
C ALA A 261 -6.64 -9.08 22.42
N TYR A 262 -7.90 -9.41 22.17
CA TYR A 262 -8.69 -10.26 23.07
C TYR A 262 -8.19 -11.70 23.11
N TYR A 263 -7.79 -12.25 21.95
CA TYR A 263 -7.16 -13.56 21.85
C TYR A 263 -5.89 -13.63 22.70
N ALA A 264 -5.03 -12.61 22.63
CA ALA A 264 -3.81 -12.52 23.43
C ALA A 264 -4.06 -12.44 24.96
N LEU A 265 -5.23 -11.95 25.38
CA LEU A 265 -5.69 -11.98 26.78
C LEU A 265 -6.43 -13.27 27.17
N HIS A 266 -6.53 -14.25 26.27
CA HIS A 266 -7.32 -15.46 26.44
C HIS A 266 -8.83 -15.21 26.62
N ASP A 267 -9.35 -14.05 26.20
CA ASP A 267 -10.78 -13.75 26.15
C ASP A 267 -11.34 -14.20 24.78
N TYR A 268 -11.36 -15.51 24.58
CA TYR A 268 -11.69 -16.13 23.30
C TYR A 268 -13.14 -15.87 22.84
N ASP A 269 -14.07 -15.68 23.78
CA ASP A 269 -15.47 -15.36 23.46
C ASP A 269 -15.58 -13.97 22.82
N ARG A 270 -14.86 -12.96 23.34
CA ARG A 270 -14.82 -11.64 22.71
C ARG A 270 -14.02 -11.63 21.43
N ALA A 271 -12.92 -12.39 21.36
CA ALA A 271 -12.14 -12.55 20.15
C ALA A 271 -13.02 -13.06 18.99
N LEU A 272 -13.73 -14.18 19.19
CA LEU A 272 -14.66 -14.73 18.19
C LEU A 272 -15.77 -13.76 17.79
N ASN A 273 -16.26 -12.94 18.72
CA ASN A 273 -17.29 -11.96 18.42
C ASN A 273 -16.76 -10.89 17.45
N CYS A 274 -15.58 -10.34 17.74
CA CYS A 274 -14.90 -9.38 16.89
C CYS A 274 -14.55 -9.97 15.52
N GLU A 275 -13.96 -11.15 15.48
CA GLU A 275 -13.58 -11.83 14.24
C GLU A 275 -14.79 -12.17 13.36
N ARG A 276 -15.92 -12.58 13.96
CA ARG A 276 -17.17 -12.82 13.23
C ARG A 276 -17.72 -11.55 12.60
N GLN A 277 -17.73 -10.45 13.34
CA GLN A 277 -18.13 -9.15 12.77
C GLN A 277 -17.17 -8.76 11.63
N TYR A 278 -15.86 -8.92 11.80
CA TYR A 278 -14.89 -8.65 10.74
C TYR A 278 -15.15 -9.49 9.47
N LEU A 279 -15.46 -10.78 9.62
CA LEU A 279 -15.83 -11.65 8.50
C LEU A 279 -17.12 -11.18 7.79
N GLU A 280 -18.15 -10.82 8.56
CA GLU A 280 -19.42 -10.31 8.01
C GLU A 280 -19.19 -9.03 7.19
N ILE A 281 -18.41 -8.09 7.73
CA ILE A 281 -18.02 -6.86 7.04
C ILE A 281 -17.23 -7.17 5.77
N SER A 282 -16.22 -8.04 5.86
CA SER A 282 -15.36 -8.36 4.71
C SER A 282 -16.16 -8.95 3.56
N ARG A 283 -17.13 -9.82 3.85
CA ARG A 283 -18.08 -10.36 2.87
C ARG A 283 -18.99 -9.28 2.29
N GLU A 284 -19.49 -8.37 3.12
CA GLU A 284 -20.34 -7.24 2.68
C GLU A 284 -19.63 -6.36 1.66
N ILE A 285 -18.36 -6.03 1.89
CA ILE A 285 -17.56 -5.17 1.00
C ILE A 285 -16.79 -5.95 -0.08
N SER A 286 -17.00 -7.27 -0.19
CA SER A 286 -16.28 -8.16 -1.11
C SER A 286 -14.75 -8.13 -0.95
N PHE A 287 -14.26 -7.92 0.27
CA PHE A 287 -12.84 -7.89 0.61
C PHE A 287 -12.33 -9.29 0.96
N ARG A 288 -11.95 -10.06 -0.07
CA ARG A 288 -11.57 -11.48 0.06
C ARG A 288 -10.39 -11.71 0.99
N GLU A 289 -9.37 -10.85 0.96
CA GLU A 289 -8.22 -10.94 1.87
C GLU A 289 -8.67 -10.83 3.34
N GLY A 290 -9.56 -9.89 3.65
CA GLY A 290 -10.11 -9.75 5.01
C GLY A 290 -10.96 -10.93 5.46
N GLU A 291 -11.70 -11.56 4.54
CA GLU A 291 -12.40 -12.82 4.83
C GLU A 291 -11.42 -13.93 5.23
N GLY A 292 -10.32 -14.08 4.49
CA GLY A 292 -9.27 -15.06 4.80
C GLY A 292 -8.62 -14.81 6.15
N ILE A 293 -8.27 -13.56 6.47
CA ILE A 293 -7.68 -13.18 7.76
C ILE A 293 -8.66 -13.48 8.91
N ALA A 294 -9.92 -13.07 8.78
CA ALA A 294 -10.93 -13.29 9.81
C ALA A 294 -11.14 -14.79 10.09
N LEU A 295 -11.23 -15.61 9.04
CA LEU A 295 -11.40 -17.06 9.15
C LEU A 295 -10.17 -17.75 9.75
N SER A 296 -8.96 -17.31 9.38
CA SER A 296 -7.71 -17.80 9.99
C SER A 296 -7.69 -17.54 11.50
N ASN A 297 -8.02 -16.32 11.92
CA ASN A 297 -8.07 -15.94 13.34
C ASN A 297 -9.14 -16.74 14.09
N MET A 298 -10.34 -16.87 13.51
CA MET A 298 -11.41 -17.71 14.09
C MET A 298 -10.98 -19.16 14.23
N GLY A 299 -10.27 -19.70 13.23
CA GLY A 299 -9.71 -21.04 13.26
C GLY A 299 -8.77 -21.26 14.44
N GLU A 300 -7.85 -20.33 14.67
CA GLU A 300 -6.95 -20.35 15.83
C GLU A 300 -7.71 -20.24 17.15
N THR A 301 -8.67 -19.33 17.24
CA THR A 301 -9.52 -19.16 18.44
C THR A 301 -10.36 -20.41 18.72
N TYR A 302 -10.88 -21.08 17.70
CA TYR A 302 -11.62 -22.34 17.85
C TYR A 302 -10.72 -23.50 18.32
N ILE A 303 -9.45 -23.56 17.90
CA ILE A 303 -8.49 -24.54 18.45
C ILE A 303 -8.36 -24.34 19.96
N ARG A 304 -8.21 -23.10 20.44
CA ARG A 304 -8.08 -22.80 21.88
C ARG A 304 -9.33 -23.12 22.69
N LEU A 305 -10.50 -23.17 22.05
CA LEU A 305 -11.78 -23.54 22.64
C LEU A 305 -12.12 -25.02 22.47
N ASP A 306 -11.20 -25.84 21.97
CA ASP A 306 -11.41 -27.26 21.64
C ASP A 306 -12.57 -27.53 20.66
N ARG A 307 -12.91 -26.53 19.84
CA ARG A 307 -13.96 -26.60 18.80
C ARG A 307 -13.36 -27.02 17.47
N TYR A 308 -12.73 -28.18 17.43
CA TYR A 308 -11.90 -28.61 16.29
C TYR A 308 -12.66 -28.74 14.96
N GLY A 309 -13.95 -29.10 14.98
CA GLY A 309 -14.77 -29.15 13.76
C GLY A 309 -15.00 -27.76 13.14
N ASP A 310 -15.24 -26.76 13.97
CA ASP A 310 -15.38 -25.36 13.54
C ASP A 310 -14.04 -24.78 13.09
N ALA A 311 -12.96 -25.12 13.80
CA ALA A 311 -11.60 -24.75 13.44
C ALA A 311 -11.22 -25.29 12.04
N LEU A 312 -11.49 -26.58 11.78
CA LEU A 312 -11.20 -27.20 10.49
C LEU A 312 -11.94 -26.49 9.36
N ALA A 313 -13.22 -26.21 9.54
CA ALA A 313 -14.03 -25.53 8.54
C ALA A 313 -13.49 -24.12 8.24
N ALA A 314 -13.19 -23.34 9.27
CA ALA A 314 -12.68 -21.98 9.13
C ALA A 314 -11.29 -21.93 8.47
N LEU A 315 -10.35 -22.76 8.94
CA LEU A 315 -8.99 -22.81 8.42
C LEU A 315 -8.92 -23.32 6.98
N GLN A 316 -9.78 -24.28 6.62
CA GLN A 316 -9.85 -24.77 5.23
C GLN A 316 -10.39 -23.69 4.29
N GLU A 317 -11.44 -22.98 4.70
CA GLU A 317 -11.97 -21.85 3.91
C GLU A 317 -10.92 -20.73 3.77
N ALA A 318 -10.21 -20.38 4.85
CA ALA A 318 -9.14 -19.39 4.80
C ALA A 318 -7.99 -19.79 3.85
N LEU A 319 -7.58 -21.07 3.86
CA LEU A 319 -6.54 -21.59 2.97
C LEU A 319 -6.98 -21.54 1.50
N ASP A 320 -8.24 -21.87 1.21
CA ASP A 320 -8.77 -21.83 -0.15
C ASP A 320 -8.83 -20.39 -0.67
N ILE A 321 -9.22 -19.42 0.19
CA ILE A 321 -9.17 -17.98 -0.12
C ILE A 321 -7.74 -17.54 -0.43
N ALA A 322 -6.77 -17.87 0.43
CA ALA A 322 -5.38 -17.47 0.25
C ALA A 322 -4.83 -17.97 -1.09
N ARG A 323 -5.15 -19.20 -1.48
CA ARG A 323 -4.80 -19.77 -2.79
C ARG A 323 -5.51 -19.08 -3.96
N GLU A 324 -6.79 -18.73 -3.80
CA GLU A 324 -7.58 -18.02 -4.81
C GLU A 324 -6.97 -16.66 -5.13
N ILE A 325 -6.60 -15.89 -4.11
CA ILE A 325 -6.05 -14.53 -4.27
C ILE A 325 -4.53 -14.52 -4.51
N GLY A 326 -3.87 -15.68 -4.43
CA GLY A 326 -2.42 -15.81 -4.58
C GLY A 326 -1.62 -15.29 -3.38
N ASP A 327 -2.25 -15.16 -2.20
CA ASP A 327 -1.58 -14.79 -0.96
C ASP A 327 -0.78 -15.98 -0.42
N ARG A 328 0.52 -15.95 -0.71
CA ARG A 328 1.47 -16.96 -0.28
C ARG A 328 1.76 -16.90 1.22
N HIS A 329 1.61 -15.75 1.86
CA HIS A 329 1.82 -15.61 3.29
C HIS A 329 0.66 -16.26 4.05
N GLY A 330 -0.58 -15.86 3.72
CA GLY A 330 -1.79 -16.46 4.28
C GLY A 330 -1.91 -17.95 3.98
N GLU A 331 -1.43 -18.42 2.81
CA GLU A 331 -1.35 -19.86 2.52
C GLU A 331 -0.43 -20.58 3.54
N ALA A 332 0.75 -20.02 3.82
CA ALA A 332 1.68 -20.61 4.78
C ALA A 332 1.10 -20.61 6.20
N GLU A 333 0.44 -19.52 6.63
CA GLU A 333 -0.20 -19.42 7.94
C GLU A 333 -1.37 -20.40 8.08
N GLY A 334 -2.26 -20.48 7.09
CA GLY A 334 -3.36 -21.43 7.10
C GLY A 334 -2.89 -22.88 7.20
N LEU A 335 -1.82 -23.24 6.47
CA LEU A 335 -1.19 -24.56 6.57
C LEU A 335 -0.56 -24.80 7.96
N LYS A 336 0.08 -23.79 8.57
CA LYS A 336 0.61 -23.91 9.94
C LYS A 336 -0.53 -24.16 10.93
N ASN A 337 -1.60 -23.38 10.86
CA ASN A 337 -2.74 -23.50 11.78
C ASN A 337 -3.46 -24.85 11.60
N LEU A 338 -3.58 -25.38 10.37
CA LEU A 338 -4.06 -26.74 10.13
C LEU A 338 -3.12 -27.79 10.75
N SER A 339 -1.81 -27.57 10.69
CA SER A 339 -0.85 -28.45 11.35
C SER A 339 -1.07 -28.52 12.87
N GLU A 340 -1.23 -27.36 13.52
CA GLU A 340 -1.54 -27.27 14.95
C GLU A 340 -2.88 -27.95 15.28
N LEU A 341 -3.92 -27.74 14.47
CA LEU A 341 -5.20 -28.43 14.62
C LEU A 341 -5.05 -29.96 14.57
N TYR A 342 -4.32 -30.49 13.57
CA TYR A 342 -4.11 -31.93 13.44
C TYR A 342 -3.20 -32.51 14.52
N GLN A 343 -2.37 -31.69 15.16
CA GLN A 343 -1.66 -32.07 16.38
C GLN A 343 -2.64 -32.30 17.54
N HIS A 344 -3.61 -31.40 17.72
CA HIS A 344 -4.67 -31.54 18.73
C HIS A 344 -5.62 -32.72 18.45
N LEU A 345 -5.84 -33.06 17.17
CA LEU A 345 -6.63 -34.23 16.75
C LEU A 345 -5.87 -35.57 16.85
N GLU A 346 -4.63 -35.57 17.34
CA GLU A 346 -3.78 -36.76 17.44
C GLU A 346 -3.51 -37.45 16.09
N GLU A 347 -3.44 -36.67 15.00
CA GLU A 347 -3.08 -37.13 13.65
C GLU A 347 -1.69 -36.61 13.23
N PRO A 348 -0.59 -37.10 13.84
CA PRO A 348 0.74 -36.51 13.71
C PRO A 348 1.28 -36.55 12.27
N GLN A 349 0.91 -37.56 11.48
CA GLN A 349 1.36 -37.67 10.10
C GLN A 349 0.74 -36.59 9.19
N VAL A 350 -0.52 -36.22 9.47
CA VAL A 350 -1.23 -35.17 8.74
C VAL A 350 -0.69 -33.81 9.17
N ALA A 351 -0.53 -33.61 10.48
CA ALA A 351 0.09 -32.41 11.04
C ALA A 351 1.49 -32.16 10.45
N LEU A 352 2.34 -33.19 10.36
CA LEU A 352 3.68 -33.10 9.79
C LEU A 352 3.67 -32.64 8.34
N ASN A 353 2.74 -33.18 7.53
CA ASN A 353 2.62 -32.82 6.12
C ASN A 353 2.27 -31.33 5.95
N TYR A 354 1.27 -30.85 6.69
CA TYR A 354 0.89 -29.44 6.70
C TYR A 354 2.04 -28.54 7.16
N CYS A 355 2.74 -28.91 8.24
CA CYS A 355 3.88 -28.16 8.75
C CYS A 355 5.02 -28.06 7.72
N GLN A 356 5.30 -29.15 6.99
CA GLN A 356 6.34 -29.18 5.96
C GLN A 356 5.99 -28.28 4.77
N GLN A 357 4.72 -28.29 4.34
CA GLN A 357 4.25 -27.40 3.29
C GLN A 357 4.35 -25.93 3.74
N ALA A 358 3.84 -25.59 4.93
CA ALA A 358 3.95 -24.24 5.50
C ALA A 358 5.41 -23.77 5.56
N LEU A 359 6.32 -24.62 6.07
CA LEU A 359 7.75 -24.32 6.16
C LEU A 359 8.39 -24.08 4.79
N ALA A 360 8.04 -24.87 3.78
CA ALA A 360 8.59 -24.70 2.44
C ALA A 360 8.20 -23.35 1.83
N ILE A 361 6.94 -22.93 2.02
CA ILE A 361 6.47 -21.62 1.57
C ILE A 361 7.17 -20.51 2.36
N ALA A 362 7.15 -20.57 3.70
CA ALA A 362 7.74 -19.55 4.55
C ALA A 362 9.24 -19.33 4.29
N ARG A 363 10.00 -20.42 4.05
CA ARG A 363 11.41 -20.34 3.64
C ARG A 363 11.59 -19.69 2.27
N GLY A 364 10.69 -19.97 1.33
CA GLY A 364 10.70 -19.33 0.02
C GLY A 364 10.43 -17.82 0.08
N LEU A 365 9.63 -17.38 1.06
CA LEU A 365 9.33 -15.97 1.30
C LEU A 365 10.39 -15.25 2.16
N GLY A 366 11.17 -15.99 2.95
CA GLY A 366 12.16 -15.41 3.87
C GLY A 366 11.54 -14.71 5.08
N VAL A 367 10.33 -15.11 5.50
CA VAL A 367 9.59 -14.49 6.60
C VAL A 367 9.85 -15.18 7.95
N PRO A 368 9.65 -14.48 9.09
CA PRO A 368 9.84 -15.03 10.43
C PRO A 368 9.04 -16.32 10.71
N LEU A 369 7.88 -16.49 10.06
CA LEU A 369 7.03 -17.69 10.14
C LEU A 369 7.80 -18.99 9.89
N ALA A 370 8.90 -18.96 9.12
CA ALA A 370 9.74 -20.14 8.91
C ALA A 370 10.31 -20.69 10.24
N GLN A 371 10.66 -19.83 11.19
CA GLN A 371 11.18 -20.24 12.50
C GLN A 371 10.11 -20.87 13.39
N GLU A 372 8.87 -20.36 13.32
CA GLU A 372 7.71 -20.95 13.99
C GLU A 372 7.44 -22.36 13.45
N CYS A 373 7.36 -22.49 12.11
CA CYS A 373 7.16 -23.78 11.46
C CYS A 373 8.29 -24.78 11.78
N GLU A 374 9.56 -24.33 11.86
CA GLU A 374 10.66 -25.20 12.29
C GLU A 374 10.54 -25.66 13.73
N THR A 375 10.03 -24.78 14.61
CA THR A 375 9.81 -25.10 16.02
C THR A 375 8.67 -26.11 16.17
N LEU A 376 7.55 -25.88 15.48
CA LEU A 376 6.42 -26.80 15.42
C LEU A 376 6.84 -28.16 14.86
N LEU A 377 7.60 -28.18 13.76
CA LEU A 377 8.10 -29.42 13.15
C LEU A 377 8.96 -30.23 14.13
N LYS A 378 9.81 -29.57 14.93
CA LYS A 378 10.61 -30.24 15.98
C LYS A 378 9.76 -30.82 17.10
N GLN A 379 8.59 -30.22 17.40
CA GLN A 379 7.67 -30.73 18.40
C GLN A 379 6.92 -31.96 17.88
N LEU A 380 6.46 -31.92 16.62
CA LEU A 380 5.74 -33.03 15.97
C LEU A 380 6.59 -34.30 15.76
N LEU A 381 7.92 -34.17 15.76
CA LEU A 381 8.86 -35.27 15.59
C LEU A 381 9.32 -35.92 16.91
N LYS A 382 8.87 -35.41 18.06
CA LYS A 382 9.12 -36.00 19.39
C LYS A 382 7.96 -36.89 19.78
#